data_AF-A0A7W5AA76-F1
#
_entry.id   AF-A0A7W5AA76-F1
#
_cell.length_a   1.000
_cell.length_b   1.000
_cell.length_c   1.000
_cell.angle_alpha   90.00
_cell.angle_beta   90.00
_cell.angle_gamma   90.00
#
_symmetry.space_group_name_H-M   'P 1'
#
loop_
_entity.id
_entity.type
_entity.pdbx_description
1 polymer ?
#
loop_
_entity_poly.entity_id
_entity_poly.type
_entity_poly.pdbx_seq_one_letter_code
_entity_poly.pdbx_strand_id
1 'polypeptide(L)' 'MARLFDVRRVIGGLFVLYGVIVTLIGILDGPSELEKAQGVRINLWMGLGMLAFGLLMLLWLRLNPPPPLEADDDRET' A
#
# COMPACT_ATOMS: atom_id res chain seq x y z
N MET A 1 -13.83 0.58 17.76
CA MET A 1 -12.45 0.75 17.24
C MET A 1 -12.25 0.30 15.77
N ALA A 2 -13.14 -0.53 15.20
CA ALA A 2 -12.91 -1.17 13.88
C ALA A 2 -12.77 -0.22 12.66
N ARG A 3 -13.31 1.01 12.70
CA ARG A 3 -13.27 1.94 11.56
C ARG A 3 -12.01 2.80 11.48
N LEU A 4 -11.33 3.02 12.61
CA LEU A 4 -10.08 3.80 12.68
C LEU A 4 -8.87 3.02 12.14
N PHE A 5 -8.97 1.69 12.10
CA PHE A 5 -7.93 0.79 11.57
C PHE A 5 -8.51 -0.16 10.51
N ASP A 6 -9.16 0.38 9.47
CA ASP A 6 -9.50 -0.44 8.30
C ASP A 6 -8.20 -0.97 7.69
N VAL A 7 -8.09 -2.30 7.63
CA VAL A 7 -6.92 -3.02 7.13
C VAL A 7 -6.52 -2.54 5.73
N ARG A 8 -7.49 -2.23 4.87
CA ARG A 8 -7.24 -1.75 3.49
C ARG A 8 -6.55 -0.40 3.51
N ARG A 9 -6.89 0.47 4.47
CA ARG A 9 -6.27 1.79 4.61
C ARG A 9 -4.84 1.69 5.13
N VAL A 10 -4.62 0.87 6.16
CA VAL A 10 -3.30 0.67 6.78
C VAL A 10 -2.35 -0.03 5.81
N ILE A 11 -2.74 -1.20 5.30
CA ILE A 11 -1.93 -1.98 4.37
C ILE A 11 -1.75 -1.22 3.06
N GLY A 12 -2.83 -0.66 2.49
CA GLY A 12 -2.76 0.10 1.25
C GLY A 12 -1.83 1.31 1.36
N GLY A 13 -1.92 2.08 2.45
CA GLY A 13 -1.03 3.21 2.70
C GLY A 13 0.44 2.80 2.86
N LEU A 14 0.71 1.71 3.59
CA LEU A 14 2.07 1.18 3.75
C LEU A 14 2.66 0.71 2.41
N PHE A 15 1.91 -0.05 1.62
CA PHE A 15 2.36 -0.52 0.31
C PHE A 15 2.61 0.63 -0.67
N VAL A 16 1.78 1.68 -0.65
CA VAL A 16 2.04 2.88 -1.47
C VAL A 16 3.32 3.57 -1.02
N LEU A 17 3.50 3.81 0.28
CA LEU A 17 4.69 4.49 0.80
C LEU A 17 5.98 3.73 0.49
N TYR A 18 6.04 2.44 0.83
CA TYR A 18 7.20 1.61 0.52
C TYR A 18 7.38 1.42 -0.98
N GLY A 19 6.29 1.26 -1.74
CA GLY A 19 6.33 1.17 -3.19
C GLY A 19 6.98 2.38 -3.83
N VAL A 20 6.64 3.60 -3.40
CA VAL A 20 7.31 4.83 -3.87
C VAL A 20 8.81 4.78 -3.60
N ILE A 21 9.22 4.44 -2.37
CA ILE A 21 10.64 4.38 -1.99
C ILE A 21 11.39 3.36 -2.85
N VAL A 22 10.85 2.16 -2.99
CA VAL A 22 11.48 1.06 -3.74
C VAL A 22 11.50 1.35 -5.24
N THR A 23 10.45 1.97 -5.80
CA THR A 23 10.45 2.45 -7.18
C THR A 23 11.51 3.52 -7.41
N LEU A 24 11.68 4.47 -6.49
CA LEU A 24 12.73 5.48 -6.59
C LEU A 24 14.13 4.84 -6.57
N ILE A 25 14.37 3.91 -5.65
CA ILE A 25 15.62 3.12 -5.64
C ILE A 25 15.79 2.42 -7.00
N GLY A 26 14.77 1.72 -7.48
CA GLY A 26 14.81 1.02 -8.76
C GLY A 26 14.99 1.90 -10.00
N ILE A 27 14.64 3.19 -9.94
CA ILE A 27 14.94 4.17 -11.00
C ILE A 27 16.40 4.63 -10.88
N LEU A 28 16.85 4.91 -9.66
CA LEU A 28 18.18 5.47 -9.37
C LEU A 28 19.29 4.41 -9.31
N ASP A 29 18.96 3.12 -9.35
CA ASP A 29 19.91 2.01 -9.31
C ASP A 29 20.94 2.10 -10.43
N GLY A 30 22.21 1.96 -10.02
CA GLY A 30 23.37 2.00 -10.89
C GLY A 30 23.64 0.67 -11.62
N PRO A 31 24.62 0.67 -12.55
CA PRO A 31 24.93 -0.49 -13.38
C PRO A 31 25.36 -1.74 -12.60
N SER A 32 25.93 -1.59 -11.40
CA SER A 32 26.34 -2.72 -10.55
C SER A 32 25.17 -3.56 -10.05
N GLU A 33 23.99 -2.97 -9.86
CA GLU A 33 22.79 -3.69 -9.44
C GLU A 33 22.10 -4.40 -10.61
N LEU A 34 22.20 -3.83 -11.82
CA LEU A 34 21.73 -4.47 -13.06
C LEU A 34 22.52 -5.74 -13.37
N GLU A 35 23.84 -5.74 -13.18
CA GLU A 35 24.69 -6.90 -13.45
C GLU A 35 24.34 -8.09 -12.55
N LYS A 36 24.07 -7.84 -11.26
CA LYS A 36 23.67 -8.87 -10.29
C LYS A 36 22.33 -9.50 -10.62
N ALA A 37 21.45 -8.76 -11.29
CA ALA A 37 20.10 -9.15 -11.62
C ALA A 37 19.94 -9.55 -13.10
N GLN A 38 21.02 -9.91 -13.79
CA GLN A 38 21.00 -10.30 -15.21
C GLN A 38 20.33 -9.25 -16.13
N GLY A 39 20.51 -7.97 -15.83
CA GLY A 39 19.95 -6.84 -16.57
C GLY A 39 18.52 -6.45 -16.15
N VAL A 40 17.92 -7.11 -15.16
CA VAL A 40 16.56 -6.81 -14.70
C VAL A 40 16.59 -5.82 -13.53
N ARG A 41 15.81 -4.74 -13.62
CA ARG A 41 15.59 -3.80 -12.52
C ARG A 41 14.61 -4.37 -11.50
N ILE A 42 15.07 -5.28 -10.63
CA ILE A 42 14.21 -5.97 -9.65
C ILE A 42 13.51 -4.98 -8.72
N ASN A 43 14.23 -3.99 -8.18
CA ASN A 43 13.65 -2.96 -7.32
C ASN A 43 12.55 -2.18 -8.04
N LEU A 44 12.73 -1.87 -9.34
CA LEU A 44 11.71 -1.15 -10.10
C LEU A 44 10.42 -1.97 -10.23
N TRP A 45 10.52 -3.22 -10.65
CA TRP A 45 9.36 -4.11 -10.80
C TRP A 45 8.67 -4.40 -9.47
N MET A 46 9.46 -4.60 -8.41
CA MET A 46 8.92 -4.80 -7.06
C MET A 46 8.17 -3.56 -6.56
N GLY A 47 8.77 -2.38 -6.70
CA GLY A 47 8.14 -1.11 -6.30
C GLY A 47 6.85 -0.84 -7.10
N LEU A 48 6.87 -1.08 -8.41
CA LEU A 48 5.67 -0.96 -9.25
C LEU A 48 4.57 -1.95 -8.84
N GLY A 49 4.93 -3.19 -8.50
CA GLY A 49 3.98 -4.17 -7.97
C GLY A 49 3.36 -3.72 -6.64
N MET A 50 4.17 -3.20 -5.73
CA MET A 50 3.71 -2.64 -4.45
C MET A 50 2.77 -1.45 -4.64
N LEU A 51 3.11 -0.53 -5.55
CA LEU A 51 2.26 0.61 -5.89
C LEU A 51 0.92 0.18 -6.46
N ALA A 52 0.93 -0.73 -7.44
CA ALA A 52 -0.29 -1.25 -8.03
C ALA A 52 -1.19 -1.88 -6.96
N PHE A 53 -0.65 -2.77 -6.13
CA PHE A 53 -1.41 -3.41 -5.05
C PHE A 53 -1.94 -2.41 -4.02
N GLY A 54 -1.10 -1.48 -3.56
CA GLY A 54 -1.48 -0.46 -2.59
C GLY A 54 -2.60 0.46 -3.11
N LEU A 55 -2.48 0.92 -4.36
CA LEU A 55 -3.51 1.74 -5.00
C LEU A 55 -4.82 0.96 -5.20
N LEU A 56 -4.76 -0.33 -5.56
CA LEU A 56 -5.95 -1.18 -5.66
C LEU A 56 -6.66 -1.32 -4.31
N MET A 57 -5.91 -1.49 -3.21
CA MET A 57 -6.48 -1.53 -1.85
C MET A 57 -7.19 -0.22 -1.48
N LEU A 58 -6.55 0.92 -1.76
CA LEU A 58 -7.14 2.23 -1.48
C LEU A 58 -8.33 2.54 -2.38
N LEU A 59 -8.28 2.13 -3.64
CA LEU A 59 -9.41 2.23 -4.58
C LEU A 59 -10.58 1.38 -4.10
N TRP A 60 -10.34 0.15 -3.65
CA TRP A 60 -11.40 -0.69 -3.09
C TRP A 60 -11.98 -0.09 -1.81
N LEU A 61 -11.17 0.46 -0.92
CA LEU A 61 -11.67 1.21 0.24
C LEU A 61 -12.57 2.37 -0.17
N ARG A 62 -12.19 3.10 -1.23
CA ARG A 62 -12.94 4.25 -1.75
C ARG A 62 -14.26 3.85 -2.40
N LEU A 63 -14.30 2.68 -3.05
CA LEU A 63 -15.48 2.13 -3.73
C LEU A 63 -16.42 1.37 -2.76
N ASN A 64 -15.88 0.80 -1.68
CA ASN A 64 -16.63 0.01 -0.72
C ASN A 64 -16.33 0.46 0.73
N PRO A 65 -16.83 1.64 1.14
CA PRO A 65 -16.55 2.22 2.44
C PRO A 65 -17.18 1.40 3.57
N PRO A 66 -16.52 1.28 4.75
CA PRO A 66 -17.08 0.56 5.88
C PRO A 66 -18.29 1.29 6.48
N PRO A 67 -19.28 0.55 7.02
CA PRO A 67 -20.49 1.13 7.59
C PRO A 67 -20.17 2.11 8.75
N PRO A 68 -21.04 3.09 9.01
CA PRO A 68 -20.94 3.96 10.18
C PRO A 68 -20.86 3.13 11.47
N LEU A 69 -20.10 3.61 12.45
CA LEU A 69 -20.15 3.04 13.79
C LEU A 69 -21.50 3.44 14.38
N GLU A 70 -22.31 2.46 14.78
CA GLU A 70 -23.48 2.74 15.61
C GLU A 70 -22.99 3.41 16.90
N ALA A 71 -23.53 4.58 17.19
CA ALA A 71 -23.27 5.25 18.46
C ALA A 71 -23.82 4.33 19.55
N ASP A 72 -22.98 4.05 20.54
CA ASP A 72 -23.26 3.24 21.73
C ASP A 72 -24.33 3.99 22.56
N ASP A 73 -25.61 3.88 22.19
CA ASP A 73 -26.77 4.54 22.82
C ASP A 73 -27.51 3.63 23.81
N ASP A 74 -26.86 2.58 24.32
CA ASP A 74 -27.51 1.61 25.24
C ASP A 74 -26.63 1.29 26.46
N ARG A 75 -26.06 2.31 27.11
CA ARG A 75 -25.53 2.21 28.48
C ARG A 75 -26.29 3.10 29.47
N GLU A 76 -27.61 3.06 29.40
CA GLU A 76 -28.50 3.48 30.49
C GLU A 76 -29.59 2.42 30.69
N THR A 77 -29.27 1.33 31.40
CA THR A 77 -30.20 0.53 32.21
C THR A 77 -29.47 -0.05 33.41
#